data_AF-A0A9E0CFA0-F1
#
_entry.id   AF-A0A9E0CFA0-F1
#
_cell.length_a   1.000
_cell.length_b   1.000
_cell.length_c   1.000
_cell.angle_alpha   90.00
_cell.angle_beta   90.00
_cell.angle_gamma   90.00
#
_symmetry.space_group_name_H-M   'P 1'
#
loop_
_entity.id
_entity.type
_entity.pdbx_description
1 polymer ?
#
loop_
_entity_poly.entity_id
_entity_poly.type
_entity_poly.pdbx_seq_one_letter_code
_entity_poly.pdbx_strand_id
1 'polypeptide(L)'
;MIEILQFLFATAKDQNLYFNQESLIKELLNEHKFTLDEVTDAMAWFVPVVNGGKGLEINPLATRSISSWEEKYVPRAILEQILEWEQSHSISLIEREILLDRLAELGLDWQVEQDEMQPILEGLIYHLQHYKYNLLGLEKIEGPYYWEANFTVH
;
A
#
# COMPACT_ATOMS: atom_id res chain seq x y z
N MET A 1 2.29 -14.19 0.28
CA MET A 1 2.23 -12.71 0.32
C MET A 1 1.09 -12.18 1.20
N ILE A 2 -0.19 -12.52 0.93
CA ILE A 2 -1.36 -12.06 1.71
C ILE A 2 -1.17 -12.26 3.23
N GLU A 3 -0.75 -13.45 3.64
CA GLU A 3 -0.47 -13.77 5.05
C GLU A 3 0.62 -12.88 5.66
N ILE A 4 1.63 -12.48 4.88
CA ILE A 4 2.68 -11.55 5.34
C ILE A 4 2.09 -10.16 5.54
N LEU A 5 1.26 -9.66 4.61
CA LEU A 5 0.61 -8.36 4.75
C LEU A 5 -0.28 -8.33 6.00
N GLN A 6 -1.14 -9.34 6.16
CA GLN A 6 -2.01 -9.48 7.32
C GLN A 6 -1.20 -9.58 8.62
N PHE A 7 -0.11 -10.35 8.63
CA PHE A 7 0.79 -10.45 9.79
C PHE A 7 1.40 -9.10 10.15
N LEU A 8 1.95 -8.38 9.16
CA LEU A 8 2.62 -7.09 9.39
C LEU A 8 1.65 -6.06 9.98
N PHE A 9 0.43 -5.99 9.46
CA PHE A 9 -0.59 -5.08 9.98
C PHE A 9 -1.13 -5.53 11.34
N ALA A 10 -1.42 -6.82 11.53
CA ALA A 10 -1.94 -7.34 12.80
C ALA A 10 -0.93 -7.20 13.96
N THR A 11 0.36 -7.18 13.66
CA THR A 11 1.44 -7.05 14.65
C THR A 11 2.04 -5.64 14.73
N ALA A 12 1.52 -4.68 13.96
CA ALA A 12 2.09 -3.33 13.84
C ALA A 12 3.61 -3.33 13.52
N LYS A 13 4.06 -4.34 12.77
CA LYS A 13 5.46 -4.48 12.32
C LYS A 13 5.72 -3.82 10.97
N ASP A 14 4.67 -3.34 10.31
CA ASP A 14 4.71 -2.51 9.11
C ASP A 14 5.54 -1.22 9.31
N GLN A 15 5.65 -0.69 10.52
CA GLN A 15 6.58 0.42 10.81
C GLN A 15 8.07 0.07 10.56
N ASN A 16 8.44 -1.21 10.68
CA ASN A 16 9.82 -1.65 10.49
C ASN A 16 10.25 -1.59 9.03
N LEU A 17 9.31 -1.43 8.10
CA LEU A 17 9.59 -1.16 6.68
C LEU A 17 10.46 0.10 6.50
N TYR A 18 10.39 1.06 7.44
CA TYR A 18 11.14 2.31 7.37
C TYR A 18 12.42 2.31 8.20
N PHE A 19 12.38 1.70 9.39
CA PHE A 19 13.44 1.87 10.39
C PHE A 19 14.35 0.66 10.55
N ASN A 20 13.89 -0.54 10.17
CA ASN A 20 14.63 -1.78 10.42
C ASN A 20 14.24 -2.94 9.47
N GLN A 21 14.26 -2.66 8.16
CA GLN A 21 13.79 -3.60 7.15
C GLN A 21 14.60 -4.91 7.15
N GLU A 22 15.92 -4.85 7.37
CA GLU A 22 16.76 -6.05 7.43
C GLU A 22 16.39 -7.00 8.58
N SER A 23 16.07 -6.46 9.76
CA SER A 23 15.63 -7.30 10.88
C SER A 23 14.26 -7.89 10.61
N LEU A 24 13.36 -7.12 9.99
CA LEU A 24 12.03 -7.62 9.60
C LEU A 24 12.13 -8.80 8.63
N ILE A 25 12.97 -8.67 7.60
CA ILE A 25 13.22 -9.76 6.63
C ILE A 25 13.77 -11.00 7.34
N LYS A 26 14.75 -10.84 8.24
CA LYS A 26 15.31 -11.97 8.99
C LYS A 26 14.26 -12.66 9.85
N GLU A 27 13.37 -11.89 10.47
CA GLU A 27 12.30 -12.44 11.30
C GLU A 27 11.30 -13.24 10.46
N LEU A 28 10.84 -12.68 9.34
CA LEU A 28 9.90 -13.34 8.42
C LEU A 28 10.45 -14.67 7.90
N LEU A 29 11.75 -14.70 7.54
CA LEU A 29 12.41 -15.91 7.01
C LEU A 29 12.71 -16.95 8.10
N ASN A 30 13.25 -16.52 9.24
CA ASN A 30 13.80 -17.46 10.23
C ASN A 30 12.80 -17.87 11.32
N GLU A 31 11.94 -16.95 11.74
CA GLU A 31 11.00 -17.18 12.85
C GLU A 31 9.64 -17.64 12.32
N HIS A 32 9.15 -16.98 11.27
CA HIS A 32 7.84 -17.26 10.67
C HIS A 32 7.89 -18.22 9.47
N LYS A 33 9.09 -18.57 9.00
CA LYS A 33 9.34 -19.57 7.94
C LYS A 33 8.64 -19.26 6.60
N PHE A 34 8.43 -17.98 6.29
CA PHE A 34 8.02 -17.58 4.94
C PHE A 34 9.14 -17.85 3.93
N THR A 35 8.79 -18.05 2.67
CA THR A 35 9.77 -18.20 1.60
C THR A 35 10.38 -16.86 1.22
N LEU A 36 11.59 -16.89 0.63
CA LEU A 36 12.26 -15.67 0.15
C LEU A 36 11.40 -14.94 -0.88
N ASP A 37 10.79 -15.67 -1.81
CA ASP A 37 9.97 -15.10 -2.87
C ASP A 37 8.76 -14.36 -2.28
N GLU A 38 8.04 -14.97 -1.32
CA GLU A 38 6.90 -14.31 -0.67
C GLU A 38 7.29 -13.04 0.09
N VAL A 39 8.44 -13.06 0.75
CA VAL A 39 8.95 -11.88 1.46
C VAL A 39 9.35 -10.78 0.48
N THR A 40 10.04 -11.13 -0.61
CA THR A 40 10.43 -10.18 -1.65
C THR A 40 9.21 -9.55 -2.30
N ASP A 41 8.19 -10.34 -2.65
CA ASP A 41 6.94 -9.85 -3.23
C ASP A 41 6.21 -8.89 -2.27
N ALA A 42 6.10 -9.27 -1.00
CA ALA A 42 5.49 -8.42 0.02
C ALA A 42 6.25 -7.09 0.20
N MET A 43 7.58 -7.12 0.21
CA MET A 43 8.39 -5.91 0.33
C MET A 43 8.24 -5.01 -0.91
N ALA A 44 8.21 -5.59 -2.11
CA ALA A 44 7.99 -4.86 -3.35
C ALA A 44 6.62 -4.15 -3.35
N TRP A 45 5.57 -4.83 -2.87
CA TRP A 45 4.22 -4.29 -2.76
C TRP A 45 4.15 -3.05 -1.85
N PHE A 46 4.97 -2.98 -0.79
CA PHE A 46 5.05 -1.80 0.09
C PHE A 46 5.85 -0.62 -0.47
N VAL A 47 6.68 -0.79 -1.49
CA VAL A 47 7.55 0.28 -2.01
C VAL A 47 6.77 1.56 -2.37
N PRO A 48 5.64 1.50 -3.11
CA PRO A 48 4.85 2.69 -3.44
C PRO A 48 4.20 3.35 -2.22
N VAL A 49 3.82 2.53 -1.22
CA VAL A 49 3.24 2.99 0.06
C VAL A 49 4.29 3.79 0.85
N VAL A 50 5.49 3.24 0.98
CA VAL A 50 6.65 3.83 1.66
C VAL A 50 7.10 5.13 0.98
N ASN A 51 7.03 5.19 -0.35
CA ASN A 51 7.34 6.39 -1.12
C ASN A 51 6.24 7.46 -1.07
N GLY A 52 5.12 7.19 -0.40
CA GLY A 52 4.06 8.16 -0.11
C GLY A 52 3.35 8.70 -1.35
N GLY A 53 3.40 7.97 -2.47
CA GLY A 53 2.83 8.44 -3.74
C GLY A 53 3.58 9.60 -4.36
N LYS A 54 4.89 9.77 -4.10
CA LYS A 54 5.74 10.71 -4.84
C LYS A 54 5.59 10.46 -6.35
N GLY A 55 5.01 11.42 -7.06
CA GLY A 55 4.72 11.32 -8.50
C GLY A 55 3.24 11.12 -8.86
N LEU A 56 2.34 10.96 -7.89
CA LEU A 56 0.90 10.96 -8.16
C LEU A 56 0.42 12.39 -8.45
N GLU A 57 0.06 12.66 -9.71
CA GLU A 57 -0.64 13.87 -10.10
C GLU A 57 -2.14 13.68 -9.92
N ILE A 58 -2.70 14.32 -8.89
CA ILE A 58 -4.13 14.21 -8.58
C ILE A 58 -4.80 15.55 -8.84
N ASN A 59 -5.82 15.54 -9.70
CA ASN A 59 -6.68 16.70 -9.89
C ASN A 59 -7.74 16.75 -8.77
N PRO A 60 -7.67 17.72 -7.84
CA PRO A 60 -8.59 17.80 -6.71
C PRO A 60 -10.02 18.20 -7.11
N LEU A 61 -10.21 18.71 -8.33
CA LEU A 61 -11.51 19.14 -8.84
C LEU A 61 -12.19 18.09 -9.71
N ALA A 62 -11.50 16.98 -10.01
CA ALA A 62 -12.06 15.90 -10.82
C ALA A 62 -12.88 14.95 -9.95
N THR A 63 -14.11 14.68 -10.37
CA THR A 63 -14.87 13.54 -9.87
C THR A 63 -14.24 12.27 -10.43
N ARG A 64 -13.54 11.49 -9.59
CA ARG A 64 -12.91 10.23 -10.01
C ARG A 64 -13.98 9.20 -10.33
N SER A 65 -13.97 8.65 -11.54
CA SER A 65 -14.68 7.41 -11.85
C SER A 65 -13.81 6.22 -11.45
N ILE A 66 -14.43 5.19 -10.86
CA ILE A 66 -13.75 3.90 -10.66
C ILE A 66 -13.40 3.36 -12.04
N SER A 67 -12.15 2.92 -12.20
CA SER A 67 -11.67 2.29 -13.42
C SER A 67 -12.21 0.86 -13.53
N SER A 68 -12.33 0.37 -14.77
CA SER A 68 -12.71 -1.03 -15.03
C SER A 68 -11.77 -2.06 -14.38
N TRP A 69 -10.53 -1.66 -14.07
CA TRP A 69 -9.55 -2.49 -13.39
C TRP A 69 -9.89 -2.63 -11.90
N GLU A 70 -10.12 -1.50 -11.22
CA GLU A 70 -10.53 -1.47 -9.81
C GLU A 70 -11.87 -2.21 -9.61
N GLU A 71 -12.86 -2.00 -10.49
CA GLU A 71 -14.15 -2.71 -10.42
C GLU A 71 -14.02 -4.23 -10.55
N LYS A 72 -13.00 -4.70 -11.26
CA LYS A 72 -12.79 -6.13 -11.53
C LYS A 72 -12.08 -6.85 -10.38
N TYR A 73 -11.13 -6.18 -9.73
CA TYR A 73 -10.22 -6.82 -8.78
C TYR A 73 -10.39 -6.36 -7.34
N VAL A 74 -11.14 -5.30 -7.09
CA VAL A 74 -11.47 -4.84 -5.73
C VAL A 74 -12.94 -5.15 -5.45
N PRO A 75 -13.27 -5.84 -4.35
CA PRO A 75 -14.66 -6.07 -3.95
C PRO A 75 -15.43 -4.76 -3.84
N ARG A 76 -16.67 -4.77 -4.34
CA ARG A 76 -17.51 -3.56 -4.38
C ARG A 76 -17.69 -2.88 -3.02
N ALA A 77 -17.84 -3.66 -1.95
CA ALA A 77 -17.97 -3.11 -0.60
C ALA A 77 -16.74 -2.30 -0.16
N ILE A 78 -15.54 -2.76 -0.53
CA ILE A 78 -14.27 -2.08 -0.26
C ILE A 78 -14.18 -0.77 -1.06
N LEU A 79 -14.57 -0.79 -2.34
CA LEU A 79 -14.63 0.42 -3.18
C LEU A 79 -15.58 1.47 -2.60
N GLU A 80 -16.80 1.06 -2.23
CA GLU A 80 -17.80 1.94 -1.64
C GLU A 80 -17.29 2.54 -0.31
N GLN A 81 -16.63 1.74 0.53
CA GLN A 81 -16.05 2.19 1.79
C GLN A 81 -14.93 3.23 1.59
N ILE A 82 -14.01 3.00 0.65
CA ILE A 82 -12.93 3.95 0.35
C ILE A 82 -13.49 5.29 -0.16
N LEU A 83 -14.50 5.25 -1.04
CA LEU A 83 -15.13 6.46 -1.56
C LEU A 83 -15.92 7.21 -0.48
N GLU A 84 -16.61 6.49 0.41
CA GLU A 84 -17.29 7.11 1.56
C GLU A 84 -16.29 7.83 2.47
N TRP A 85 -15.16 7.21 2.78
CA TRP A 85 -14.11 7.81 3.61
C TRP A 85 -13.46 9.05 2.99
N GLU A 86 -13.32 9.09 1.67
CA GLU A 86 -12.84 10.29 0.98
C GLU A 86 -13.90 11.41 1.05
N GLN A 87 -15.16 11.09 0.77
CA GLN A 87 -16.26 12.07 0.86
C GLN A 87 -16.43 12.63 2.28
N SER A 88 -16.25 11.80 3.31
CA SER A 88 -16.28 12.22 4.71
C SER A 88 -14.99 12.93 5.17
N HIS A 89 -14.00 13.07 4.29
CA HIS A 89 -12.67 13.65 4.56
C HIS A 89 -11.89 12.89 5.66
N SER A 90 -12.19 11.60 5.86
CA SER A 90 -11.47 10.71 6.78
C SER A 90 -10.14 10.22 6.18
N ILE A 91 -10.04 10.23 4.85
CA ILE A 91 -8.80 10.04 4.10
C ILE A 91 -8.65 11.16 3.06
N SER A 92 -7.42 11.49 2.71
CA SER A 92 -7.07 12.41 1.63
C SER A 92 -7.21 11.75 0.25
N LEU A 93 -7.26 12.57 -0.80
CA LEU A 93 -7.26 12.10 -2.18
C LEU A 93 -6.03 11.22 -2.48
N ILE A 94 -4.84 11.57 -1.96
CA ILE A 94 -3.62 10.76 -2.15
C ILE A 94 -3.76 9.40 -1.49
N GLU A 95 -4.33 9.35 -0.29
CA GLU A 95 -4.56 8.08 0.40
C GLU A 95 -5.57 7.22 -0.38
N ARG A 96 -6.68 7.81 -0.86
CA ARG A 96 -7.63 7.12 -1.73
C ARG A 96 -6.93 6.46 -2.93
N GLU A 97 -6.07 7.19 -3.63
CA GLU A 97 -5.31 6.66 -4.78
C GLU A 97 -4.43 5.47 -4.40
N ILE A 98 -3.65 5.61 -3.32
CA ILE A 98 -2.77 4.54 -2.84
C ILE A 98 -3.60 3.31 -2.46
N LEU A 99 -4.70 3.48 -1.74
CA LEU A 99 -5.55 2.36 -1.34
C LEU A 99 -6.11 1.62 -2.56
N LEU A 100 -6.70 2.34 -3.51
CA LEU A 100 -7.31 1.73 -4.69
C LEU A 100 -6.27 1.00 -5.55
N ASP A 101 -5.14 1.63 -5.81
CA ASP A 101 -4.06 1.07 -6.61
C ASP A 101 -3.46 -0.19 -5.96
N ARG A 102 -3.14 -0.12 -4.65
CA ARG A 102 -2.52 -1.24 -3.94
C ARG A 102 -3.47 -2.43 -3.78
N LEU A 103 -4.76 -2.19 -3.56
CA LEU A 103 -5.76 -3.25 -3.44
C LEU A 103 -6.13 -3.85 -4.80
N ALA A 104 -6.14 -3.05 -5.87
CA ALA A 104 -6.35 -3.55 -7.23
C ALA A 104 -5.17 -4.41 -7.71
N GLU A 105 -3.92 -4.01 -7.42
CA GLU A 105 -2.73 -4.84 -7.66
C GLU A 105 -2.80 -6.15 -6.89
N LEU A 106 -3.21 -6.09 -5.61
CA LEU A 106 -3.39 -7.28 -4.80
C LEU A 106 -4.42 -8.25 -5.39
N GLY A 107 -5.56 -7.73 -5.85
CA GLY A 107 -6.61 -8.53 -6.49
C GLY A 107 -6.24 -9.03 -7.89
N LEU A 108 -5.28 -8.39 -8.58
CA LEU A 108 -4.79 -8.81 -9.88
C LEU A 108 -3.95 -10.09 -9.78
N ASP A 109 -3.03 -10.10 -8.82
CA ASP A 109 -2.05 -11.16 -8.64
C ASP A 109 -2.57 -12.30 -7.74
N TRP A 110 -3.51 -12.00 -6.84
CA TRP A 110 -4.17 -12.97 -5.97
C TRP A 110 -5.70 -12.83 -6.05
N GLN A 111 -6.41 -13.95 -6.12
CA GLN A 111 -7.87 -13.94 -5.94
C GLN A 111 -8.18 -13.75 -4.45
N VAL A 112 -8.21 -12.49 -4.01
CA VAL A 112 -8.46 -12.12 -2.62
C VAL A 112 -9.95 -11.88 -2.41
N GLU A 113 -10.57 -12.61 -1.49
CA GLU A 113 -11.96 -12.38 -1.11
C GLU A 113 -12.09 -11.15 -0.20
N GLN A 114 -13.32 -10.63 -0.06
CA GLN A 114 -13.58 -9.45 0.76
C GLN A 114 -13.07 -9.60 2.21
N ASP A 115 -13.26 -10.78 2.80
CA ASP A 115 -12.88 -11.05 4.20
C ASP A 115 -11.35 -11.04 4.41
N GLU A 116 -10.57 -11.32 3.38
CA GLU A 116 -9.12 -11.27 3.41
C GLU A 116 -8.56 -9.88 3.09
N MET A 117 -9.29 -9.12 2.26
CA MET A 117 -8.92 -7.77 1.85
C MET A 117 -9.25 -6.73 2.93
N GLN A 118 -10.31 -6.93 3.72
CA GLN A 118 -10.73 -5.99 4.77
C GLN A 118 -9.62 -5.70 5.81
N PRO A 119 -8.94 -6.71 6.40
CA PRO A 119 -7.84 -6.45 7.33
C PRO A 119 -6.65 -5.71 6.69
N ILE A 120 -6.43 -5.92 5.39
CA ILE A 120 -5.36 -5.26 4.64
C ILE A 120 -5.71 -3.78 4.41
N LEU A 121 -6.97 -3.49 4.04
CA LEU A 121 -7.47 -2.12 3.94
C LEU A 121 -7.29 -1.35 5.26
N GLU A 122 -7.72 -1.94 6.37
CA GLU A 122 -7.64 -1.33 7.71
C GLU A 122 -6.18 -1.08 8.12
N GLY A 123 -5.32 -2.07 7.92
CA GLY A 123 -3.90 -1.96 8.18
C GLY A 123 -3.21 -0.90 7.32
N LEU A 124 -3.54 -0.83 6.03
CA LEU A 124 -2.97 0.12 5.09
C LEU A 124 -3.40 1.56 5.42
N ILE A 125 -4.65 1.78 5.82
CA ILE A 125 -5.11 3.10 6.27
C ILE A 125 -4.41 3.52 7.55
N TYR A 126 -4.36 2.62 8.53
CA TYR A 126 -3.64 2.89 9.77
C TYR A 126 -2.19 3.27 9.47
N HIS A 127 -1.53 2.51 8.58
CA HIS A 127 -0.17 2.77 8.16
C HIS A 127 0.00 4.16 7.54
N LEU A 128 -0.87 4.52 6.59
CA LEU A 128 -0.82 5.82 5.92
C LEU A 128 -1.06 6.97 6.90
N GLN A 129 -1.98 6.83 7.86
CA GLN A 129 -2.29 7.89 8.82
C GLN A 129 -1.21 8.06 9.90
N HIS A 130 -0.48 6.99 10.28
CA HIS A 130 0.45 7.03 11.41
C HIS A 130 1.93 7.10 11.01
N TYR A 131 2.30 6.56 9.85
CA TYR A 131 3.71 6.43 9.45
C TYR A 131 4.09 7.33 8.26
N LYS A 132 3.16 7.62 7.32
CA LYS A 132 3.43 8.47 6.14
C LYS A 132 3.91 9.88 6.52
N TYR A 133 3.28 10.49 7.52
CA TYR A 133 3.57 11.88 7.93
C TYR A 133 4.82 12.03 8.79
N ASN A 134 5.30 10.97 9.42
CA ASN A 134 6.51 11.00 10.24
C ASN A 134 7.81 10.96 9.40
N LEU A 135 7.71 10.71 8.09
CA LEU A 135 8.86 10.61 7.17
C LEU A 135 8.96 11.78 6.18
N LEU A 136 7.92 12.60 6.06
CA LEU A 136 7.97 13.88 5.32
C LEU A 136 8.90 14.92 5.97
N GLY A 137 9.48 14.61 7.14
CA GLY A 137 10.57 15.37 7.78
C GLY A 137 11.99 14.99 7.33
N LEU A 138 12.17 13.99 6.46
CA LEU A 138 13.48 13.67 5.87
C LEU A 138 13.62 14.36 4.52
N GLU A 139 13.95 15.65 4.58
CA GLU A 139 14.52 16.37 3.45
C GLU A 139 15.76 15.62 2.92
N LYS A 140 15.79 15.43 1.60
CA LYS A 140 16.93 15.03 0.76
C LYS A 140 17.82 13.89 1.28
N ILE A 141 17.57 12.68 0.78
CA ILE A 141 18.64 11.71 0.57
C ILE A 141 19.10 11.83 -0.88
N GLU A 142 20.17 12.60 -1.10
CA GLU A 142 20.99 12.52 -2.32
C GLU A 142 21.78 11.21 -2.24
N GLY A 143 21.28 10.16 -2.89
CA GLY A 143 21.94 8.87 -3.05
C GLY A 143 22.09 8.53 -4.54
N PRO A 144 23.22 7.93 -4.98
CA PRO A 144 23.61 7.85 -6.40
C PRO A 144 22.81 6.83 -7.23
N TYR A 145 21.78 6.19 -6.66
CA TYR A 145 20.96 5.18 -7.30
C TYR A 145 19.48 5.57 -7.23
N TYR A 146 19.14 6.74 -7.78
CA TYR A 146 17.75 7.03 -8.14
C TYR A 146 17.44 6.30 -9.45
N TRP A 147 16.60 5.26 -9.39
CA TRP A 147 15.97 4.71 -10.58
C TRP A 147 14.78 5.61 -10.92
N GLU A 148 15.01 6.58 -11.82
CA GLU A 148 13.92 7.12 -12.63
C GLU A 148 13.62 6.09 -13.72
N ALA A 149 12.50 5.36 -13.61
CA ALA A 149 12.03 4.55 -14.73
C ALA A 149 10.51 4.47 -14.78
N ASN A 150 9.99 5.17 -15.78
CA ASN A 150 8.90 4.79 -16.69
C ASN A 150 7.53 4.41 -16.09
N PHE A 151 6.55 5.30 -16.30
CA PHE A 151 5.20 4.85 -16.62
C PHE A 151 4.70 5.53 -17.90
N THR A 152 4.18 4.69 -18.79
CA THR A 152 3.37 5.07 -19.93
C THR A 152 2.03 5.59 -19.41
N VAL A 153 1.66 6.81 -19.82
CA VAL A 153 0.31 7.33 -19.63
C VAL A 153 -0.64 6.52 -20.52
N HIS A 154 -1.69 5.93 -19.93
CA HIS A 154 -2.84 5.41 -20.67
C HIS A 154 -3.85 6.53 -20.91
#